data_AF-G6FMH6-F1
#
_entry.id   AF-G6FMH6-F1
#
_cell.length_a   1.000
_cell.length_b   1.000
_cell.length_c   1.000
_cell.angle_alpha   90.00
_cell.angle_beta   90.00
_cell.angle_gamma   90.00
#
_symmetry.space_group_name_H-M   'P 1'
#
loop_
_entity.id
_entity.type
_entity.pdbx_description
1 polymer ?
#
loop_
_entity_poly.entity_id
_entity_poly.type
_entity_poly.pdbx_seq_one_letter_code
_entity_poly.pdbx_strand_id
1 'polypeptide(L)'
;MNTAERDLRLELLNSLLTTPHRELEKVAEFHKLMIELDPIFYGHLAVWYQYNGDVRDHKEVFLGHLLTSNVTAHRDAGFVLLQEFPPYQVARIVDFMKQQRGKVPRSARTAVQRYLRAREINPQFFDRAALRGRKAMKHLYATLHIKPSMRADAVLFKDAPPEDSLAYMLKQVAKAKTPAAQAALIVEHNIPYTIAIGAVKQLTPTVLVALINSMSPQEVINNLKSLKQRGAMDHPEVKALIDGKLEQAAKSDRISAFKATVAADVTQLDTETAVRLEKIANEQVKKRGKIAKSTALLVDKSGSMDVALEVGKQIAALISGITEADLFVYAFDTIAYPVKATGTQLSDWEKAFQHIFPNGGTSVGAGLETMRLKKQVVEQIIIVTDEGENAQPYFVAAYQAYQRDLGIMPNVIIVRVGGWCDYIERNLKEKQIPVDTFTFAGDYYSLPNLVPLLSRPSRLELLMEILETPLPVRDDK
;
A
#
# COMPACT_ATOMS: atom_id res chain seq x y z
N MET A 1 -12.86 20.71 -20.25
CA MET A 1 -12.91 20.66 -18.78
C MET A 1 -12.57 22.02 -18.23
N ASN A 2 -13.42 22.56 -17.37
CA ASN A 2 -13.24 23.88 -16.77
C ASN A 2 -12.13 23.82 -15.70
N THR A 3 -11.31 24.86 -15.53
CA THR A 3 -10.18 24.86 -14.58
C THR A 3 -10.62 24.56 -13.15
N ALA A 4 -11.82 25.03 -12.76
CA ALA A 4 -12.43 24.75 -11.46
C ALA A 4 -12.81 23.26 -11.26
N GLU A 5 -13.19 22.55 -12.32
CA GLU A 5 -13.52 21.11 -12.27
C GLU A 5 -12.25 20.26 -12.10
N ARG A 6 -11.14 20.72 -12.69
CA ARG A 6 -9.81 20.10 -12.50
C ARG A 6 -9.32 20.26 -11.06
N ASP A 7 -9.57 21.41 -10.44
CA ASP A 7 -9.17 21.69 -9.06
C ASP A 7 -9.87 20.76 -8.06
N LEU A 8 -11.19 20.59 -8.20
CA LEU A 8 -12.01 19.77 -7.30
C LEU A 8 -11.66 18.27 -7.33
N ARG A 9 -11.46 17.69 -8.53
CA ARG A 9 -11.04 16.28 -8.66
C ARG A 9 -9.66 16.04 -8.03
N LEU A 10 -8.76 17.02 -8.15
CA LEU A 10 -7.42 16.95 -7.59
C LEU A 10 -7.44 17.11 -6.07
N GLU A 11 -8.25 18.01 -5.53
CA GLU A 11 -8.50 18.11 -4.10
C GLU A 11 -9.05 16.80 -3.53
N LEU A 12 -9.94 16.12 -4.27
CA LEU A 12 -10.41 14.78 -3.88
C LEU A 12 -9.28 13.79 -3.76
N LEU A 13 -8.45 13.67 -4.80
CA LEU A 13 -7.30 12.77 -4.78
C LEU A 13 -6.31 13.09 -3.66
N ASN A 14 -6.05 14.38 -3.40
CA ASN A 14 -5.18 14.82 -2.30
C ASN A 14 -5.76 14.47 -0.93
N SER A 15 -7.08 14.58 -0.74
CA SER A 15 -7.73 14.18 0.52
C SER A 15 -7.58 12.69 0.80
N LEU A 16 -7.51 11.84 -0.23
CA LEU A 16 -7.32 10.40 -0.08
C LEU A 16 -5.91 10.02 0.40
N LEU A 17 -4.94 10.95 0.27
CA LEU A 17 -3.57 10.80 0.77
C LEU A 17 -3.45 11.21 2.25
N THR A 18 -4.41 11.98 2.77
CA THR A 18 -4.46 12.34 4.18
C THR A 18 -5.26 11.30 4.95
N THR A 19 -4.63 10.61 5.92
CA THR A 19 -5.36 9.64 6.75
C THR A 19 -6.17 10.38 7.81
N PRO A 20 -7.52 10.32 7.77
CA PRO A 20 -8.32 10.86 8.85
C PRO A 20 -8.21 9.87 10.01
N HIS A 21 -7.51 10.25 11.08
CA HIS A 21 -7.49 9.45 12.30
C HIS A 21 -8.87 9.45 12.97
N ARG A 22 -9.79 8.59 12.49
CA ARG A 22 -11.15 8.39 13.03
C ARG A 22 -12.12 9.57 12.95
N GLU A 23 -11.77 10.64 12.22
CA GLU A 23 -12.68 11.77 11.95
C GLU A 23 -13.52 11.53 10.68
N LEU A 24 -14.36 10.49 10.70
CA LEU A 24 -15.21 10.09 9.58
C LEU A 24 -16.17 11.20 9.10
N GLU A 25 -16.52 12.13 9.98
CA GLU A 25 -17.46 13.23 9.70
C GLU A 25 -16.90 14.22 8.67
N LYS A 26 -15.65 14.67 8.84
CA LYS A 26 -15.00 15.61 7.89
C LYS A 26 -14.83 15.01 6.50
N VAL A 27 -14.55 13.71 6.44
CA VAL A 27 -14.45 12.97 5.18
C VAL A 27 -15.81 12.81 4.52
N ALA A 28 -16.86 12.58 5.30
CA ALA A 28 -18.21 12.38 4.78
C ALA A 28 -18.76 13.62 4.06
N GLU A 29 -18.52 14.82 4.58
CA GLU A 29 -18.96 16.07 3.95
C GLU A 29 -18.32 16.28 2.57
N PHE A 30 -17.03 16.02 2.47
CA PHE A 30 -16.31 16.19 1.21
C PHE A 30 -16.71 15.12 0.17
N HIS A 31 -16.85 13.87 0.58
CA HIS A 31 -17.38 12.82 -0.30
C HIS A 31 -18.82 13.12 -0.76
N LYS A 32 -19.64 13.77 0.08
CA LYS A 32 -21.00 14.21 -0.28
C LYS A 32 -20.96 15.31 -1.34
N LEU A 33 -20.11 16.31 -1.18
CA LEU A 33 -19.95 17.37 -2.17
C LEU A 33 -19.53 16.81 -3.54
N MET A 34 -18.57 15.88 -3.54
CA MET A 34 -18.03 15.30 -4.77
C MET A 34 -19.06 14.47 -5.55
N ILE A 35 -19.86 13.64 -4.87
CA ILE A 35 -20.89 12.86 -5.56
C ILE A 35 -22.02 13.74 -6.13
N GLU A 36 -22.21 14.94 -5.58
CA GLU A 36 -23.20 15.92 -6.06
C GLU A 36 -22.67 16.74 -7.25
N LEU A 37 -21.41 17.18 -7.20
CA LEU A 37 -20.78 17.98 -8.26
C LEU A 37 -20.33 17.15 -9.47
N ASP A 38 -19.77 15.97 -9.22
CA ASP A 38 -19.23 15.10 -10.27
C ASP A 38 -19.54 13.62 -10.00
N PRO A 39 -20.79 13.21 -10.20
CA PRO A 39 -21.21 11.84 -9.92
C PRO A 39 -20.46 10.82 -10.79
N ILE A 40 -20.15 11.16 -12.05
CA ILE A 40 -19.49 10.24 -12.98
C ILE A 40 -18.11 9.89 -12.42
N PHE A 41 -17.25 10.90 -12.22
CA PHE A 41 -15.91 10.67 -11.71
C PHE A 41 -15.94 9.98 -10.34
N TYR A 42 -16.85 10.37 -9.45
CA TYR A 42 -16.96 9.78 -8.12
C TYR A 42 -17.27 8.27 -8.15
N GLY A 43 -18.19 7.84 -9.01
CA GLY A 43 -18.54 6.43 -9.18
C GLY A 43 -17.33 5.60 -9.61
N HIS A 44 -16.64 6.07 -10.64
CA HIS A 44 -15.44 5.44 -11.20
C HIS A 44 -14.28 5.42 -10.19
N LEU A 45 -14.05 6.53 -9.50
CA LEU A 45 -13.04 6.63 -8.45
C LEU A 45 -13.31 5.66 -7.30
N ALA A 46 -14.56 5.49 -6.89
CA ALA A 46 -14.90 4.54 -5.83
C ALA A 46 -14.54 3.09 -6.19
N VAL A 47 -14.74 2.69 -7.46
CA VAL A 47 -14.35 1.37 -7.96
C VAL A 47 -12.82 1.27 -8.05
N TRP A 48 -12.17 2.25 -8.66
CA TRP A 48 -10.70 2.29 -8.74
C TRP A 48 -10.05 2.21 -7.36
N TYR A 49 -10.56 2.97 -6.40
CA TYR A 49 -10.05 3.03 -5.03
C TYR A 49 -10.27 1.73 -4.24
N GLN A 50 -11.29 0.93 -4.58
CA GLN A 50 -11.48 -0.39 -3.97
C GLN A 50 -10.27 -1.29 -4.22
N TYR A 51 -9.72 -1.26 -5.44
CA TYR A 51 -8.62 -2.12 -5.86
C TYR A 51 -7.24 -1.50 -5.60
N ASN A 52 -7.12 -0.18 -5.76
CA ASN A 52 -5.84 0.52 -5.70
C ASN A 52 -5.60 1.33 -4.41
N GLY A 53 -6.65 1.60 -3.63
CA GLY A 53 -6.57 2.39 -2.40
C GLY A 53 -6.07 1.58 -1.19
N ASP A 54 -5.24 2.21 -0.37
CA ASP A 54 -4.68 1.60 0.85
C ASP A 54 -5.48 1.91 2.13
N VAL A 55 -6.17 3.05 2.18
CA VAL A 55 -6.88 3.49 3.39
C VAL A 55 -8.27 2.84 3.44
N ARG A 56 -8.47 1.99 4.44
CA ARG A 56 -9.72 1.22 4.62
C ARG A 56 -10.95 2.08 4.83
N ASP A 57 -10.83 3.17 5.59
CA ASP A 57 -11.96 4.01 5.97
C ASP A 57 -12.58 4.71 4.73
N HIS A 58 -11.76 5.12 3.76
CA HIS A 58 -12.27 5.67 2.50
C HIS A 58 -13.06 4.65 1.70
N LYS A 59 -12.65 3.37 1.66
CA LYS A 59 -13.43 2.29 1.01
C LYS A 59 -14.82 2.16 1.62
N GLU A 60 -14.92 2.26 2.94
CA GLU A 60 -16.19 2.19 3.67
C GLU A 60 -17.10 3.41 3.34
N VAL A 61 -16.53 4.62 3.31
CA VAL A 61 -17.25 5.86 2.99
C VAL A 61 -17.72 5.91 1.53
N PHE A 62 -16.86 5.52 0.58
CA PHE A 62 -17.21 5.42 -0.83
C PHE A 62 -18.41 4.51 -1.03
N LEU A 63 -18.35 3.30 -0.45
CA LEU A 63 -19.43 2.33 -0.63
C LEU A 63 -20.76 2.79 -0.02
N GLY A 64 -20.71 3.44 1.15
CA GLY A 64 -21.89 4.04 1.77
C GLY A 64 -22.53 5.13 0.88
N HIS A 65 -21.72 5.92 0.19
CA HIS A 65 -22.21 6.92 -0.77
C HIS A 65 -22.77 6.27 -2.05
N LEU A 66 -22.08 5.28 -2.62
CA LEU A 66 -22.57 4.55 -3.81
C LEU A 66 -23.94 3.91 -3.58
N LEU A 67 -24.09 3.20 -2.46
CA LEU A 67 -25.34 2.50 -2.10
C LEU A 67 -26.50 3.47 -1.79
N THR A 68 -26.22 4.70 -1.38
CA THR A 68 -27.22 5.73 -1.07
C THR A 68 -27.38 6.79 -2.15
N SER A 69 -26.63 6.67 -3.26
CA SER A 69 -26.63 7.61 -4.37
C SER A 69 -27.95 7.62 -5.13
N ASN A 70 -28.26 8.74 -5.78
CA ASN A 70 -29.43 8.88 -6.65
C ASN A 70 -29.20 8.23 -8.03
N VAL A 71 -27.94 8.04 -8.43
CA VAL A 71 -27.57 7.38 -9.70
C VAL A 71 -27.72 5.87 -9.59
N THR A 72 -28.45 5.25 -10.53
CA THR A 72 -28.71 3.81 -10.52
C THR A 72 -27.43 2.99 -10.68
N ALA A 73 -26.54 3.39 -11.59
CA ALA A 73 -25.26 2.72 -11.82
C ALA A 73 -24.39 2.66 -10.56
N HIS A 74 -24.39 3.73 -9.73
CA HIS A 74 -23.67 3.73 -8.45
C HIS A 74 -24.23 2.70 -7.48
N ARG A 75 -25.56 2.60 -7.38
CA ARG A 75 -26.20 1.62 -6.49
C ARG A 75 -25.91 0.19 -6.92
N ASP A 76 -25.82 -0.07 -8.22
CA ASP A 76 -25.44 -1.37 -8.76
C ASP A 76 -23.97 -1.68 -8.47
N ALA A 77 -23.08 -0.73 -8.74
CA ALA A 77 -21.67 -0.88 -8.44
C ALA A 77 -21.43 -1.12 -6.94
N GLY A 78 -22.05 -0.31 -6.08
CA GLY A 78 -21.98 -0.48 -4.63
C GLY A 78 -22.56 -1.82 -4.15
N PHE A 79 -23.57 -2.36 -4.83
CA PHE A 79 -24.12 -3.69 -4.53
C PHE A 79 -23.10 -4.81 -4.79
N VAL A 80 -22.41 -4.75 -5.93
CA VAL A 80 -21.40 -5.74 -6.34
C VAL A 80 -20.18 -5.63 -5.43
N LEU A 81 -19.63 -4.43 -5.25
CA LEU A 81 -18.45 -4.20 -4.42
C LEU A 81 -18.66 -4.64 -2.96
N LEU A 82 -19.87 -4.46 -2.40
CA LEU A 82 -20.20 -4.91 -1.03
C LEU A 82 -19.97 -6.41 -0.82
N GLN A 83 -20.07 -7.23 -1.86
CA GLN A 83 -19.91 -8.68 -1.75
C GLN A 83 -18.50 -9.12 -1.37
N GLU A 84 -17.50 -8.30 -1.70
CA GLU A 84 -16.07 -8.58 -1.48
C GLU A 84 -15.60 -8.24 -0.05
N PHE A 85 -16.35 -7.40 0.67
CA PHE A 85 -15.91 -6.92 1.98
C PHE A 85 -15.99 -8.01 3.07
N PRO A 86 -15.08 -7.99 4.06
CA PRO A 86 -15.22 -8.79 5.26
C PRO A 86 -16.38 -8.30 6.15
N PRO A 87 -16.98 -9.17 7.01
CA PRO A 87 -18.21 -8.84 7.72
C PRO A 87 -18.14 -7.59 8.60
N TYR A 88 -16.98 -7.32 9.20
CA TYR A 88 -16.80 -6.15 10.06
C TYR A 88 -16.86 -4.83 9.28
N GLN A 89 -16.39 -4.80 8.02
CA GLN A 89 -16.48 -3.61 7.17
C GLN A 89 -17.89 -3.41 6.66
N VAL A 90 -18.59 -4.49 6.26
CA VAL A 90 -20.00 -4.40 5.88
C VAL A 90 -20.85 -3.84 7.02
N ALA A 91 -20.60 -4.27 8.27
CA ALA A 91 -21.25 -3.71 9.45
C ALA A 91 -21.00 -2.20 9.59
N ARG A 92 -19.74 -1.75 9.45
CA ARG A 92 -19.39 -0.32 9.50
C ARG A 92 -20.01 0.49 8.37
N ILE A 93 -20.08 -0.04 7.15
CA ILE A 93 -20.75 0.61 6.02
C ILE A 93 -22.24 0.80 6.31
N VAL A 94 -22.89 -0.21 6.90
CA VAL A 94 -24.30 -0.10 7.32
C VAL A 94 -24.46 0.95 8.42
N ASP A 95 -23.57 0.98 9.42
CA ASP A 95 -23.60 1.98 10.49
C ASP A 95 -23.37 3.39 9.93
N PHE A 96 -22.41 3.56 9.02
CA PHE A 96 -22.15 4.80 8.31
C PHE A 96 -23.39 5.29 7.55
N MET A 97 -24.07 4.42 6.79
CA MET A 97 -25.31 4.78 6.08
C MET A 97 -26.42 5.22 7.06
N LYS A 98 -26.55 4.57 8.21
CA LYS A 98 -27.54 4.94 9.22
C LYS A 98 -27.21 6.27 9.91
N GLN A 99 -25.96 6.45 10.33
CA GLN A 99 -25.52 7.60 11.12
C GLN A 99 -25.33 8.85 10.27
N GLN A 100 -24.68 8.73 9.11
CA GLN A 100 -24.24 9.87 8.30
C GLN A 100 -25.18 10.15 7.11
N ARG A 101 -25.84 9.13 6.56
CA ARG A 101 -26.78 9.30 5.44
C ARG A 101 -28.24 9.30 5.89
N GLY A 102 -28.52 8.90 7.14
CA GLY A 102 -29.87 8.82 7.70
C GLY A 102 -30.78 7.79 7.01
N LYS A 103 -30.27 6.93 6.13
CA LYS A 103 -31.09 5.99 5.34
C LYS A 103 -30.33 4.74 4.93
N VAL A 104 -31.05 3.63 4.84
CA VAL A 104 -30.57 2.37 4.24
C VAL A 104 -31.55 1.95 3.15
N PRO A 105 -31.25 2.21 1.87
CA PRO A 105 -32.14 1.87 0.77
C PRO A 105 -32.44 0.36 0.67
N ARG A 106 -33.57 0.01 0.05
CA ARG A 106 -33.96 -1.39 -0.17
C ARG A 106 -32.90 -2.16 -0.96
N SER A 107 -32.23 -1.53 -1.93
CA SER A 107 -31.11 -2.11 -2.68
C SER A 107 -29.96 -2.50 -1.75
N ALA A 108 -29.56 -1.62 -0.82
CA ALA A 108 -28.50 -1.88 0.16
C ALA A 108 -28.88 -3.01 1.13
N ARG A 109 -30.12 -3.03 1.63
CA ARG A 109 -30.63 -4.14 2.45
C ARG A 109 -30.59 -5.47 1.68
N THR A 110 -30.95 -5.44 0.40
CA THR A 110 -30.90 -6.63 -0.47
C THR A 110 -29.46 -7.09 -0.72
N ALA A 111 -28.51 -6.15 -0.89
CA ALA A 111 -27.09 -6.46 -1.03
C ALA A 111 -26.55 -7.19 0.19
N VAL A 112 -26.87 -6.71 1.39
CA VAL A 112 -26.47 -7.35 2.65
C VAL A 112 -27.17 -8.69 2.85
N GLN A 113 -28.43 -8.82 2.45
CA GLN A 113 -29.13 -10.11 2.47
C GLN A 113 -28.45 -11.12 1.55
N ARG A 114 -28.12 -10.75 0.30
CA ARG A 114 -27.39 -11.62 -0.64
C ARG A 114 -26.01 -11.98 -0.09
N TYR A 115 -25.31 -11.02 0.50
CA TYR A 115 -24.02 -11.22 1.16
C TYR A 115 -24.05 -12.28 2.27
N LEU A 116 -25.09 -12.21 3.12
CA LEU A 116 -25.28 -13.15 4.23
C LEU A 116 -25.71 -14.52 3.71
N ARG A 117 -26.67 -14.58 2.77
CA ARG A 117 -27.13 -15.83 2.17
C ARG A 117 -26.03 -16.57 1.41
N ALA A 118 -25.21 -15.87 0.65
CA ALA A 118 -24.06 -16.45 -0.05
C ALA A 118 -23.09 -17.14 0.91
N ARG A 119 -22.92 -16.61 2.12
CA ARG A 119 -22.14 -17.26 3.18
C ARG A 119 -22.85 -18.48 3.74
N GLU A 120 -24.14 -18.38 4.03
CA GLU A 120 -24.92 -19.48 4.59
C GLU A 120 -25.05 -20.70 3.67
N ILE A 121 -24.99 -20.52 2.33
CA ILE A 121 -25.03 -21.62 1.36
C ILE A 121 -23.85 -22.59 1.58
N ASN A 122 -22.68 -22.09 1.97
CA ASN A 122 -21.51 -22.90 2.25
C ASN A 122 -21.22 -22.89 3.77
N PRO A 123 -21.51 -23.98 4.51
CA PRO A 123 -21.30 -24.05 5.95
C PRO A 123 -19.88 -23.69 6.40
N GLN A 124 -18.86 -24.11 5.66
CA GLN A 124 -17.46 -23.80 5.99
C GLN A 124 -17.14 -22.32 5.81
N PHE A 125 -17.69 -21.70 4.75
CA PHE A 125 -17.50 -20.28 4.48
C PHE A 125 -18.19 -19.42 5.55
N PHE A 126 -19.42 -19.80 5.95
CA PHE A 126 -20.13 -19.19 7.06
C PHE A 126 -19.35 -19.31 8.38
N ASP A 127 -18.93 -20.52 8.76
CA ASP A 127 -18.30 -20.77 10.05
C ASP A 127 -17.00 -19.99 10.21
N ARG A 128 -16.18 -19.91 9.14
CA ARG A 128 -14.94 -19.10 9.14
C ARG A 128 -15.24 -17.61 9.33
N ALA A 129 -16.28 -17.10 8.66
CA ALA A 129 -16.70 -15.71 8.81
C ALA A 129 -17.26 -15.43 10.21
N ALA A 130 -18.07 -16.35 10.75
CA ALA A 130 -18.68 -16.26 12.07
C ALA A 130 -17.61 -16.31 13.18
N LEU A 131 -16.59 -17.15 13.04
CA LEU A 131 -15.47 -17.24 13.97
C LEU A 131 -14.71 -15.92 14.13
N ARG A 132 -14.36 -15.27 13.02
CA ARG A 132 -13.59 -14.00 13.04
C ARG A 132 -14.50 -12.78 13.31
N GLY A 133 -15.76 -12.83 12.87
CA GLY A 133 -16.64 -11.67 12.77
C GLY A 133 -17.98 -11.81 13.49
N ARG A 134 -18.10 -12.68 14.51
CA ARG A 134 -19.38 -12.99 15.19
C ARG A 134 -20.22 -11.77 15.52
N LYS A 135 -19.63 -10.76 16.17
CA LYS A 135 -20.32 -9.53 16.58
C LYS A 135 -20.86 -8.75 15.38
N ALA A 136 -20.04 -8.57 14.34
CA ALA A 136 -20.43 -7.86 13.13
C ALA A 136 -21.54 -8.60 12.37
N MET A 137 -21.45 -9.92 12.22
CA MET A 137 -22.50 -10.71 11.57
C MET A 137 -23.81 -10.67 12.36
N LYS A 138 -23.76 -10.83 13.68
CA LYS A 138 -24.94 -10.71 14.56
C LYS A 138 -25.60 -9.34 14.41
N HIS A 139 -24.78 -8.28 14.38
CA HIS A 139 -25.25 -6.91 14.15
C HIS A 139 -25.94 -6.76 12.81
N LEU A 140 -25.36 -7.26 11.71
CA LEU A 140 -25.97 -7.18 10.37
C LEU A 140 -27.37 -7.83 10.31
N TYR A 141 -27.52 -9.02 10.90
CA TYR A 141 -28.82 -9.69 10.97
C TYR A 141 -29.84 -8.89 11.79
N ALA A 142 -29.44 -8.41 12.97
CA ALA A 142 -30.34 -7.70 13.89
C ALA A 142 -30.73 -6.31 13.34
N THR A 143 -29.74 -5.52 12.92
CA THR A 143 -29.89 -4.11 12.52
C THR A 143 -30.69 -3.93 11.23
N LEU A 144 -30.71 -4.95 10.35
CA LEU A 144 -31.48 -4.96 9.11
C LEU A 144 -32.71 -5.87 9.16
N HIS A 145 -33.01 -6.47 10.32
CA HIS A 145 -34.11 -7.42 10.50
C HIS A 145 -34.12 -8.52 9.42
N ILE A 146 -32.96 -9.14 9.18
CA ILE A 146 -32.81 -10.26 8.24
C ILE A 146 -32.95 -11.55 9.02
N LYS A 147 -33.82 -12.46 8.57
CA LYS A 147 -34.03 -13.76 9.23
C LYS A 147 -32.80 -14.67 9.00
N PRO A 148 -32.05 -15.06 10.04
CA PRO A 148 -30.93 -15.99 9.90
C PRO A 148 -31.40 -17.39 9.49
N SER A 149 -30.54 -18.17 8.86
CA SER A 149 -30.73 -19.63 8.70
C SER A 149 -30.67 -20.33 10.06
N MET A 150 -31.13 -21.59 10.12
CA MET A 150 -31.08 -22.40 11.33
C MET A 150 -29.66 -22.52 11.90
N ARG A 151 -28.65 -22.73 11.03
CA ARG A 151 -27.24 -22.79 11.44
C ARG A 151 -26.75 -21.44 11.97
N ALA A 152 -27.05 -20.35 11.26
CA ALA A 152 -26.61 -19.02 11.69
C ALA A 152 -27.25 -18.59 13.01
N ASP A 153 -28.50 -18.95 13.24
CA ASP A 153 -29.20 -18.74 14.50
C ASP A 153 -28.55 -19.52 15.66
N ALA A 154 -28.26 -20.81 15.44
CA ALA A 154 -27.58 -21.66 16.41
C ALA A 154 -26.19 -21.13 16.81
N VAL A 155 -25.39 -20.75 15.82
CA VAL A 155 -23.99 -20.30 16.01
C VAL A 155 -23.91 -18.87 16.56
N LEU A 156 -24.66 -17.92 16.00
CA LEU A 156 -24.50 -16.50 16.33
C LEU A 156 -25.34 -16.06 17.53
N PHE A 157 -26.56 -16.59 17.66
CA PHE A 157 -27.55 -16.09 18.63
C PHE A 157 -27.74 -17.03 19.83
N LYS A 158 -27.87 -18.34 19.60
CA LYS A 158 -28.18 -19.32 20.65
C LYS A 158 -26.97 -19.92 21.37
N ASP A 159 -25.76 -19.66 20.87
CA ASP A 159 -24.51 -20.26 21.35
C ASP A 159 -24.51 -21.80 21.40
N ALA A 160 -25.35 -22.42 20.56
CA ALA A 160 -25.49 -23.85 20.38
C ALA A 160 -24.99 -24.25 18.97
N PRO A 161 -23.68 -24.14 18.70
CA PRO A 161 -23.12 -24.43 17.39
C PRO A 161 -23.26 -25.93 17.07
N PRO A 162 -23.64 -26.30 15.83
CA PRO A 162 -23.69 -27.70 15.39
C PRO A 162 -22.33 -28.39 15.54
N GLU A 163 -22.32 -29.72 15.73
CA GLU A 163 -21.10 -30.50 16.00
C GLU A 163 -20.07 -30.42 14.86
N ASP A 164 -20.54 -30.30 13.63
CA ASP A 164 -19.72 -30.15 12.42
C ASP A 164 -19.17 -28.72 12.23
N SER A 165 -19.49 -27.78 13.13
CA SER A 165 -19.09 -26.38 12.97
C SER A 165 -17.74 -26.06 13.60
N LEU A 166 -17.01 -25.13 12.98
CA LEU A 166 -15.73 -24.70 13.53
C LEU A 166 -15.86 -24.03 14.92
N ALA A 167 -17.02 -23.43 15.22
CA ALA A 167 -17.31 -22.87 16.53
C ALA A 167 -17.44 -23.96 17.61
N TYR A 168 -18.03 -25.11 17.27
CA TYR A 168 -18.06 -26.27 18.15
C TYR A 168 -16.66 -26.86 18.32
N MET A 169 -15.90 -27.00 17.23
CA MET A 169 -14.52 -27.49 17.29
C MET A 169 -13.61 -26.62 18.15
N LEU A 170 -13.76 -25.29 18.09
CA LEU A 170 -13.05 -24.38 18.99
C LEU A 170 -13.39 -24.64 20.47
N LYS A 171 -14.67 -24.94 20.78
CA LYS A 171 -15.07 -25.34 22.14
C LYS A 171 -14.37 -26.66 22.55
N GLN A 172 -14.16 -27.59 21.62
CA GLN A 172 -13.41 -28.83 21.89
C GLN A 172 -11.92 -28.58 22.13
N VAL A 173 -11.28 -27.71 21.34
CA VAL A 173 -9.88 -27.30 21.55
C VAL A 173 -9.69 -26.71 22.96
N ALA A 174 -10.60 -25.84 23.40
CA ALA A 174 -10.54 -25.26 24.74
C ALA A 174 -10.74 -26.30 25.87
N LYS A 175 -11.54 -27.33 25.61
CA LYS A 175 -11.82 -28.44 26.55
C LYS A 175 -10.70 -29.47 26.62
N ALA A 176 -9.90 -29.63 25.56
CA ALA A 176 -8.80 -30.57 25.52
C ALA A 176 -7.81 -30.33 26.69
N LYS A 177 -7.32 -31.42 27.28
CA LYS A 177 -6.45 -31.39 28.46
C LYS A 177 -4.97 -31.34 28.12
N THR A 178 -4.57 -31.88 26.96
CA THR A 178 -3.17 -32.00 26.57
C THR A 178 -2.82 -31.07 25.39
N PRO A 179 -1.62 -30.46 25.38
CA PRO A 179 -1.16 -29.64 24.26
C PRO A 179 -1.11 -30.40 22.93
N ALA A 180 -0.77 -31.69 22.95
CA ALA A 180 -0.76 -32.54 21.75
C ALA A 180 -2.16 -32.72 21.14
N ALA A 181 -3.19 -32.92 21.97
CA ALA A 181 -4.57 -33.01 21.49
C ALA A 181 -5.07 -31.64 20.96
N GLN A 182 -4.66 -30.53 21.58
CA GLN A 182 -4.94 -29.19 21.05
C GLN A 182 -4.29 -28.98 19.69
N ALA A 183 -3.03 -29.37 19.51
CA ALA A 183 -2.30 -29.26 18.25
C ALA A 183 -2.96 -30.08 17.13
N ALA A 184 -3.36 -31.33 17.41
CA ALA A 184 -4.03 -32.20 16.44
C ALA A 184 -5.33 -31.58 15.92
N LEU A 185 -6.18 -31.09 16.83
CA LEU A 185 -7.46 -30.44 16.47
C LEU A 185 -7.27 -29.13 15.68
N ILE A 186 -6.20 -28.37 15.96
CA ILE A 186 -5.89 -27.14 15.21
C ILE A 186 -5.52 -27.47 13.76
N VAL A 187 -4.72 -28.51 13.55
CA VAL A 187 -4.31 -28.95 12.20
C VAL A 187 -5.49 -29.55 11.45
N GLU A 188 -6.21 -30.47 12.09
CA GLU A 188 -7.34 -31.19 11.48
C GLU A 188 -8.44 -30.25 10.98
N HIS A 189 -8.80 -29.24 11.78
CA HIS A 189 -9.87 -28.31 11.44
C HIS A 189 -9.36 -26.97 10.86
N ASN A 190 -8.05 -26.85 10.64
CA ASN A 190 -7.38 -25.67 10.09
C ASN A 190 -7.87 -24.36 10.76
N ILE A 191 -7.79 -24.33 12.09
CA ILE A 191 -8.31 -23.21 12.89
C ILE A 191 -7.36 -22.02 12.77
N PRO A 192 -7.87 -20.80 12.46
CA PRO A 192 -7.03 -19.61 12.34
C PRO A 192 -6.24 -19.29 13.61
N TYR A 193 -4.96 -18.94 13.43
CA TYR A 193 -4.02 -18.55 14.50
C TYR A 193 -4.63 -17.57 15.51
N THR A 194 -5.17 -16.45 15.02
CA THR A 194 -5.70 -15.37 15.87
C THR A 194 -6.81 -15.81 16.82
N ILE A 195 -7.50 -16.91 16.51
CA ILE A 195 -8.56 -17.46 17.34
C ILE A 195 -8.04 -18.61 18.19
N ALA A 196 -7.25 -19.51 17.59
CA ALA A 196 -6.70 -20.67 18.27
C ALA A 196 -5.86 -20.28 19.49
N ILE A 197 -5.09 -19.19 19.40
CA ILE A 197 -4.30 -18.64 20.52
C ILE A 197 -5.13 -18.42 21.79
N GLY A 198 -6.35 -17.89 21.65
CA GLY A 198 -7.19 -17.59 22.81
C GLY A 198 -7.75 -18.83 23.50
N ALA A 199 -7.74 -19.98 22.80
CA ALA A 199 -8.26 -21.25 23.30
C ALA A 199 -7.15 -22.20 23.82
N VAL A 200 -5.89 -21.95 23.45
CA VAL A 200 -4.74 -22.76 23.88
C VAL A 200 -4.32 -22.38 25.30
N LYS A 201 -4.11 -23.38 26.16
CA LYS A 201 -3.73 -23.17 27.58
C LYS A 201 -2.22 -23.00 27.76
N GLN A 202 -1.43 -23.74 26.99
CA GLN A 202 0.03 -23.73 27.04
C GLN A 202 0.61 -23.75 25.62
N LEU A 203 1.52 -22.82 25.34
CA LEU A 203 2.25 -22.74 24.08
C LEU A 203 3.47 -23.67 24.16
N THR A 204 3.32 -24.88 23.63
CA THR A 204 4.42 -25.82 23.42
C THR A 204 4.92 -25.73 21.98
N PRO A 205 6.16 -26.18 21.68
CA PRO A 205 6.69 -26.20 20.31
C PRO A 205 5.74 -26.91 19.32
N THR A 206 5.13 -28.02 19.73
CA THR A 206 4.16 -28.77 18.91
C THR A 206 2.91 -27.97 18.56
N VAL A 207 2.40 -27.18 19.50
CA VAL A 207 1.25 -26.28 19.25
C VAL A 207 1.67 -25.12 18.34
N LEU A 208 2.88 -24.58 18.50
CA LEU A 208 3.40 -23.54 17.61
C LEU A 208 3.54 -24.03 16.17
N VAL A 209 4.08 -25.24 15.95
CA VAL A 209 4.15 -25.86 14.61
C VAL A 209 2.76 -26.00 13.99
N ALA A 210 1.80 -26.54 14.74
CA ALA A 210 0.41 -26.68 14.29
C ALA A 210 -0.21 -25.34 13.89
N LEU A 211 0.03 -24.30 14.70
CA LEU A 211 -0.46 -22.95 14.47
C LEU A 211 0.16 -22.30 13.24
N ILE A 212 1.47 -22.42 13.02
CA ILE A 212 2.14 -21.78 11.87
C ILE A 212 1.80 -22.53 10.56
N ASN A 213 1.60 -23.85 10.62
CA ASN A 213 1.12 -24.61 9.47
C ASN A 213 -0.25 -24.13 8.96
N SER A 214 -1.17 -23.77 9.87
CA SER A 214 -2.50 -23.24 9.50
C SER A 214 -2.49 -21.77 9.04
N MET A 215 -1.35 -21.07 9.16
CA MET A 215 -1.22 -19.67 8.74
C MET A 215 -0.89 -19.53 7.25
N SER A 216 -1.46 -18.50 6.63
CA SER A 216 -1.00 -18.02 5.32
C SER A 216 0.35 -17.27 5.44
N PRO A 217 1.15 -17.15 4.36
CA PRO A 217 2.40 -16.38 4.38
C PRO A 217 2.23 -14.95 4.91
N GLN A 218 1.14 -14.28 4.53
CA GLN A 218 0.80 -12.94 5.02
C GLN A 218 0.47 -12.93 6.52
N GLU A 219 -0.26 -13.94 7.00
CA GLU A 219 -0.57 -14.06 8.42
C GLU A 219 0.69 -14.29 9.25
N VAL A 220 1.68 -15.04 8.73
CA VAL A 220 2.98 -15.22 9.39
C VAL A 220 3.66 -13.87 9.54
N ILE A 221 3.82 -13.11 8.44
CA ILE A 221 4.43 -11.77 8.44
C ILE A 221 3.75 -10.86 9.46
N ASN A 222 2.41 -10.77 9.43
CA ASN A 222 1.64 -9.90 10.31
C ASN A 222 1.75 -10.26 11.80
N ASN A 223 2.16 -11.49 12.13
CA ASN A 223 2.23 -12.00 13.50
C ASN A 223 3.65 -12.35 13.96
N LEU A 224 4.71 -12.02 13.19
CA LEU A 224 6.10 -12.35 13.53
C LEU A 224 6.51 -11.89 14.93
N LYS A 225 6.12 -10.67 15.33
CA LYS A 225 6.38 -10.15 16.68
C LYS A 225 5.76 -11.03 17.77
N SER A 226 4.50 -11.43 17.58
CA SER A 226 3.81 -12.33 18.50
C SER A 226 4.43 -13.72 18.52
N LEU A 227 4.94 -14.22 17.40
CA LEU A 227 5.60 -15.51 17.32
C LEU A 227 6.95 -15.48 18.05
N LYS A 228 7.74 -14.42 17.86
CA LYS A 228 9.02 -14.23 18.56
C LYS A 228 8.83 -14.14 20.07
N GLN A 229 7.91 -13.30 20.54
CA GLN A 229 7.61 -13.17 21.99
C GLN A 229 7.21 -14.48 22.66
N ARG A 230 6.80 -15.49 21.88
CA ARG A 230 6.34 -16.80 22.36
C ARG A 230 7.38 -17.90 22.16
N GLY A 231 8.62 -17.55 21.82
CA GLY A 231 9.74 -18.48 21.66
C GLY A 231 9.72 -19.30 20.37
N ALA A 232 8.91 -18.91 19.37
CA ALA A 232 8.86 -19.65 18.10
C ALA A 232 10.19 -19.60 17.32
N MET A 233 11.02 -18.58 17.55
CA MET A 233 12.33 -18.42 16.90
C MET A 233 13.47 -19.15 17.64
N ASP A 234 13.24 -19.58 18.88
CA ASP A 234 14.25 -20.24 19.71
C ASP A 234 14.36 -21.74 19.40
N HIS A 235 13.39 -22.28 18.64
CA HIS A 235 13.33 -23.68 18.23
C HIS A 235 13.69 -23.83 16.74
N PRO A 236 14.73 -24.60 16.38
CA PRO A 236 15.19 -24.74 14.99
C PRO A 236 14.11 -25.21 14.01
N GLU A 237 13.28 -26.17 14.41
CA GLU A 237 12.21 -26.72 13.57
C GLU A 237 11.10 -25.70 13.29
N VAL A 238 10.78 -24.86 14.29
CA VAL A 238 9.76 -23.83 14.18
C VAL A 238 10.27 -22.66 13.33
N LYS A 239 11.55 -22.29 13.50
CA LYS A 239 12.23 -21.29 12.65
C LYS A 239 12.24 -21.72 11.18
N ALA A 240 12.61 -22.98 10.89
CA ALA A 240 12.62 -23.49 9.52
C ALA A 240 11.24 -23.41 8.83
N LEU A 241 10.16 -23.61 9.60
CA LEU A 241 8.80 -23.51 9.08
C LEU A 241 8.38 -22.05 8.80
N ILE A 242 8.78 -21.12 9.67
CA ILE A 242 8.59 -19.69 9.44
C ILE A 242 9.35 -19.26 8.18
N ASP A 243 10.61 -19.67 8.06
CA ASP A 243 11.47 -19.38 6.92
C ASP A 243 10.86 -19.87 5.60
N GLY A 244 10.37 -21.11 5.55
CA GLY A 244 9.69 -21.63 4.36
C GLY A 244 8.43 -20.84 3.98
N LYS A 245 7.67 -20.34 4.97
CA LYS A 245 6.50 -19.48 4.71
C LYS A 245 6.91 -18.09 4.21
N LEU A 246 8.04 -17.54 4.67
CA LEU A 246 8.60 -16.28 4.16
C LEU A 246 9.05 -16.43 2.69
N GLU A 247 9.69 -17.53 2.33
CA GLU A 247 10.05 -17.81 0.92
C GLU A 247 8.83 -17.94 0.01
N GLN A 248 7.76 -18.58 0.50
CA GLN A 248 6.48 -18.63 -0.23
C GLN A 248 5.88 -17.23 -0.39
N ALA A 249 6.09 -16.34 0.58
CA ALA A 249 5.64 -14.96 0.49
C ALA A 249 6.36 -14.22 -0.66
N ALA A 250 7.67 -14.43 -0.84
CA ALA A 250 8.45 -13.86 -1.96
C ALA A 250 7.78 -14.10 -3.33
N LYS A 251 7.20 -15.29 -3.51
CA LYS A 251 6.64 -15.75 -4.78
C LYS A 251 5.17 -15.37 -4.99
N SER A 252 4.45 -14.91 -3.96
CA SER A 252 3.01 -14.67 -4.01
C SER A 252 2.66 -13.26 -4.52
N ASP A 253 1.65 -13.15 -5.39
CA ASP A 253 1.17 -11.87 -5.95
C ASP A 253 0.17 -11.13 -5.03
N ARG A 254 -0.36 -11.82 -4.00
CA ARG A 254 -1.47 -11.34 -3.14
C ARG A 254 -1.04 -10.63 -1.85
N ILE A 255 0.23 -10.27 -1.71
CA ILE A 255 0.74 -9.58 -0.52
C ILE A 255 0.46 -8.09 -0.65
N SER A 256 -0.46 -7.59 0.17
CA SER A 256 -0.73 -6.15 0.31
C SER A 256 0.57 -5.47 0.73
N ALA A 257 0.91 -4.37 0.04
CA ALA A 257 2.06 -3.51 0.23
C ALA A 257 2.74 -3.75 1.58
N PHE A 258 3.96 -4.28 1.53
CA PHE A 258 4.83 -4.52 2.68
C PHE A 258 4.73 -3.27 3.55
N LYS A 259 3.93 -3.32 4.63
CA LYS A 259 3.71 -2.14 5.45
C LYS A 259 5.08 -1.79 5.98
N ALA A 260 5.58 -0.63 5.58
CA ALA A 260 6.85 -0.02 5.98
C ALA A 260 7.11 -0.07 7.50
N THR A 261 6.09 -0.39 8.29
CA THR A 261 6.16 -0.74 9.71
C THR A 261 7.07 -1.92 10.04
N VAL A 262 7.30 -2.89 9.14
CA VAL A 262 8.18 -4.02 9.45
C VAL A 262 9.66 -3.59 9.55
N ALA A 263 10.08 -2.55 8.83
CA ALA A 263 11.46 -2.02 8.91
C ALA A 263 11.75 -1.35 10.27
N ALA A 264 10.78 -0.63 10.84
CA ALA A 264 10.94 0.04 12.14
C ALA A 264 11.04 -0.96 13.33
N ASP A 265 10.50 -2.18 13.18
CA ASP A 265 10.50 -3.23 14.21
C ASP A 265 11.66 -4.24 14.06
N VAL A 266 12.56 -4.07 13.06
CA VAL A 266 13.71 -4.97 12.78
C VAL A 266 14.69 -5.08 13.95
N THR A 267 14.74 -4.08 14.83
CA THR A 267 15.62 -4.07 16.01
C THR A 267 15.36 -5.24 16.97
N GLN A 268 14.22 -5.93 16.84
CA GLN A 268 13.87 -7.12 17.62
C GLN A 268 13.75 -8.39 16.79
N LEU A 269 14.31 -8.51 15.58
CA LEU A 269 14.40 -9.79 14.85
C LEU A 269 15.87 -10.20 14.70
N ASP A 270 16.13 -11.48 14.47
CA ASP A 270 17.49 -11.92 14.14
C ASP A 270 17.90 -11.37 12.76
N THR A 271 19.18 -11.04 12.61
CA THR A 271 19.74 -10.34 11.44
C THR A 271 19.44 -11.07 10.13
N GLU A 272 19.39 -12.40 10.17
CA GLU A 272 19.08 -13.26 9.02
C GLU A 272 17.63 -13.09 8.55
N THR A 273 16.66 -13.14 9.47
CA THR A 273 15.23 -12.97 9.15
C THR A 273 14.95 -11.57 8.60
N ALA A 274 15.64 -10.55 9.11
CA ALA A 274 15.51 -9.17 8.64
C ALA A 274 15.91 -9.03 7.16
N VAL A 275 17.09 -9.54 6.80
CA VAL A 275 17.61 -9.52 5.42
C VAL A 275 16.66 -10.27 4.47
N ARG A 276 16.07 -11.39 4.91
CA ARG A 276 15.11 -12.15 4.09
C ARG A 276 13.80 -11.40 3.84
N LEU A 277 13.21 -10.82 4.90
CA LEU A 277 11.99 -10.03 4.79
C LEU A 277 12.16 -8.86 3.82
N GLU A 278 13.34 -8.26 3.82
CA GLU A 278 13.64 -7.15 2.97
C GLU A 278 13.90 -7.56 1.52
N LYS A 279 14.59 -8.68 1.28
CA LYS A 279 14.70 -9.26 -0.08
C LYS A 279 13.33 -9.54 -0.67
N ILE A 280 12.41 -10.07 0.13
CA ILE A 280 11.01 -10.26 -0.25
C ILE A 280 10.36 -8.92 -0.60
N ALA A 281 10.54 -7.89 0.24
CA ALA A 281 10.01 -6.56 -0.04
C ALA A 281 10.55 -5.99 -1.36
N ASN A 282 11.85 -6.10 -1.62
CA ASN A 282 12.51 -5.66 -2.85
C ASN A 282 11.99 -6.36 -4.10
N GLU A 283 11.85 -7.69 -4.07
CA GLU A 283 11.26 -8.46 -5.18
C GLU A 283 9.80 -8.08 -5.43
N GLN A 284 9.03 -7.82 -4.37
CA GLN A 284 7.64 -7.39 -4.47
C GLN A 284 7.49 -5.96 -4.99
N VAL A 285 8.38 -5.05 -4.60
CA VAL A 285 8.42 -3.67 -5.13
C VAL A 285 8.75 -3.69 -6.63
N LYS A 286 9.70 -4.51 -7.07
CA LYS A 286 10.03 -4.70 -8.51
C LYS A 286 8.85 -5.29 -9.31
N LYS A 287 8.03 -6.16 -8.70
CA LYS A 287 6.82 -6.70 -9.34
C LYS A 287 5.68 -5.69 -9.43
N ARG A 288 5.58 -4.73 -8.49
CA ARG A 288 4.46 -3.78 -8.40
C ARG A 288 4.71 -2.44 -9.09
N GLY A 289 5.96 -2.00 -9.20
CA GLY A 289 6.28 -0.68 -9.76
C GLY A 289 6.98 -0.79 -11.11
N LYS A 290 6.33 -0.26 -12.15
CA LYS A 290 6.98 0.06 -13.42
C LYS A 290 7.10 1.57 -13.55
N ILE A 291 8.29 2.05 -13.90
CA ILE A 291 8.50 3.47 -14.17
C ILE A 291 8.30 3.70 -15.67
N ALA A 292 7.08 4.08 -16.03
CA ALA A 292 6.71 4.42 -17.41
C ALA A 292 7.17 5.83 -17.83
N LYS A 293 7.54 6.67 -16.86
CA LYS A 293 7.96 8.06 -17.08
C LYS A 293 9.44 8.15 -17.43
N SER A 294 9.75 8.97 -18.43
CA SER A 294 11.13 9.35 -18.73
C SER A 294 11.76 10.05 -17.52
N THR A 295 12.93 9.57 -17.07
CA THR A 295 13.50 9.90 -15.76
C THR A 295 14.92 10.45 -15.89
N ALA A 296 15.20 11.55 -15.21
CA ALA A 296 16.56 12.01 -14.93
C ALA A 296 16.96 11.67 -13.50
N LEU A 297 18.16 11.13 -13.30
CA LEU A 297 18.80 10.99 -11.99
C LEU A 297 20.05 11.89 -11.96
N LEU A 298 20.00 12.92 -11.12
CA LEU A 298 21.07 13.87 -10.89
C LEU A 298 21.72 13.56 -9.55
N VAL A 299 22.99 13.16 -9.56
CA VAL A 299 23.74 12.75 -8.37
C VAL A 299 24.79 13.79 -8.04
N ASP A 300 24.69 14.37 -6.84
CA ASP A 300 25.67 15.34 -6.35
C ASP A 300 27.01 14.64 -6.08
N LYS A 301 28.08 15.16 -6.69
CA LYS A 301 29.46 14.71 -6.48
C LYS A 301 30.35 15.83 -5.95
N SER A 302 29.79 16.82 -5.28
CA SER A 302 30.55 17.88 -4.62
C SER A 302 31.42 17.32 -3.46
N GLY A 303 32.36 18.13 -2.96
CA GLY A 303 33.44 17.66 -2.07
C GLY A 303 33.02 16.99 -0.75
N SER A 304 31.76 17.13 -0.32
CA SER A 304 31.21 16.52 0.91
C SER A 304 30.31 15.29 0.65
N MET A 305 30.21 14.84 -0.61
CA MET A 305 29.07 14.03 -1.08
C MET A 305 29.40 12.58 -1.45
N ASP A 306 30.31 11.93 -0.72
CA ASP A 306 30.52 10.46 -0.80
C ASP A 306 29.21 9.68 -0.64
N VAL A 307 28.36 10.13 0.29
CA VAL A 307 27.07 9.48 0.59
C VAL A 307 26.10 9.59 -0.60
N ALA A 308 26.07 10.72 -1.33
CA ALA A 308 25.21 10.84 -2.50
C ALA A 308 25.67 9.94 -3.64
N LEU A 309 26.97 9.73 -3.82
CA LEU A 309 27.49 8.81 -4.83
C LEU A 309 27.05 7.36 -4.54
N GLU A 310 27.16 6.92 -3.28
CA GLU A 310 26.71 5.58 -2.89
C GLU A 310 25.19 5.41 -3.03
N VAL A 311 24.42 6.38 -2.53
CA VAL A 311 22.95 6.39 -2.66
C VAL A 311 22.53 6.46 -4.14
N GLY A 312 23.24 7.25 -4.94
CA GLY A 312 23.02 7.41 -6.38
C GLY A 312 23.22 6.12 -7.16
N LYS A 313 24.27 5.34 -6.87
CA LYS A 313 24.51 4.01 -7.47
C LYS A 313 23.36 3.06 -7.17
N GLN A 314 22.90 3.01 -5.93
CA GLN A 314 21.79 2.16 -5.49
C GLN A 314 20.47 2.54 -6.17
N ILE A 315 20.16 3.84 -6.21
CA ILE A 315 18.96 4.35 -6.88
C ILE A 315 19.03 4.07 -8.39
N ALA A 316 20.18 4.28 -9.04
CA ALA A 316 20.36 4.00 -10.45
C ALA A 316 20.13 2.51 -10.77
N ALA A 317 20.67 1.60 -9.95
CA ALA A 317 20.45 0.16 -10.08
C ALA A 317 18.97 -0.21 -9.87
N LEU A 318 18.31 0.40 -8.89
CA LEU A 318 16.89 0.17 -8.61
C LEU A 318 16.01 0.61 -9.79
N ILE A 319 16.18 1.85 -10.27
CA ILE A 319 15.36 2.46 -11.33
C ILE A 319 15.62 1.78 -12.67
N SER A 320 16.89 1.54 -13.02
CA SER A 320 17.23 0.89 -14.29
C SER A 320 16.64 -0.51 -14.43
N GLY A 321 16.39 -1.22 -13.32
CA GLY A 321 15.75 -2.53 -13.33
C GLY A 321 14.23 -2.50 -13.52
N ILE A 322 13.57 -1.34 -13.41
CA ILE A 322 12.09 -1.21 -13.42
C ILE A 322 11.56 -0.12 -14.38
N THR A 323 12.44 0.60 -15.06
CA THR A 323 12.07 1.65 -16.04
C THR A 323 11.70 1.05 -17.40
N GLU A 324 10.60 1.51 -17.99
CA GLU A 324 10.20 1.20 -19.36
C GLU A 324 10.52 2.35 -20.33
N ALA A 325 10.72 3.55 -19.80
CA ALA A 325 11.12 4.75 -20.55
C ALA A 325 12.61 5.09 -20.35
N ASP A 326 13.05 6.12 -21.06
CA ASP A 326 14.44 6.60 -21.04
C ASP A 326 14.87 7.02 -19.62
N LEU A 327 16.07 6.56 -19.23
CA LEU A 327 16.76 6.95 -17.99
C LEU A 327 18.05 7.69 -18.34
N PHE A 328 18.16 8.94 -17.92
CA PHE A 328 19.37 9.74 -18.03
C PHE A 328 20.00 9.92 -16.66
N VAL A 329 21.25 9.49 -16.48
CA VAL A 329 21.97 9.64 -15.22
C VAL A 329 23.13 10.61 -15.40
N TYR A 330 23.23 11.58 -14.51
CA TYR A 330 24.29 12.56 -14.47
C TYR A 330 24.84 12.67 -13.06
N ALA A 331 26.17 12.67 -12.92
CA ALA A 331 26.83 13.17 -11.71
C ALA A 331 27.16 14.64 -11.92
N PHE A 332 27.00 15.51 -10.91
CA PHE A 332 27.25 16.93 -11.06
C PHE A 332 28.06 17.54 -9.91
N ASP A 333 28.88 18.53 -10.26
CA ASP A 333 29.47 19.51 -9.35
C ASP A 333 29.12 20.93 -9.84
N THR A 334 30.05 21.66 -10.45
CA THR A 334 29.80 22.87 -11.25
C THR A 334 29.48 22.54 -12.71
N ILE A 335 29.79 21.32 -13.17
CA ILE A 335 29.41 20.79 -14.48
C ILE A 335 28.78 19.40 -14.34
N ALA A 336 28.10 18.91 -15.39
CA ALA A 336 27.45 17.61 -15.38
C ALA A 336 28.20 16.57 -16.21
N TYR A 337 28.38 15.38 -15.64
CA TYR A 337 29.06 14.24 -16.22
C TYR A 337 28.02 13.14 -16.51
N PRO A 338 27.79 12.77 -17.78
CA PRO A 338 26.87 11.68 -18.09
C PRO A 338 27.41 10.34 -17.58
N VAL A 339 26.56 9.57 -16.93
CA VAL A 339 26.89 8.23 -16.41
C VAL A 339 26.03 7.20 -17.10
N LYS A 340 26.65 6.16 -17.66
CA LYS A 340 25.95 5.08 -18.37
C LYS A 340 26.50 3.73 -17.95
N ALA A 341 25.65 2.91 -17.35
CA ALA A 341 25.97 1.52 -17.02
C ALA A 341 25.75 0.59 -18.23
N THR A 342 26.47 -0.54 -18.24
CA THR A 342 26.32 -1.60 -19.25
C THR A 342 25.16 -2.55 -18.96
N GLY A 343 24.62 -2.52 -17.74
CA GLY A 343 23.51 -3.34 -17.29
C GLY A 343 22.74 -2.66 -16.15
N THR A 344 21.82 -3.40 -15.54
CA THR A 344 20.91 -2.90 -14.50
C THR A 344 21.31 -3.34 -13.09
N GLN A 345 22.41 -4.08 -12.94
CA GLN A 345 22.86 -4.54 -11.63
C GLN A 345 23.66 -3.45 -10.91
N LEU A 346 23.67 -3.49 -9.58
CA LEU A 346 24.45 -2.55 -8.77
C LEU A 346 25.92 -2.55 -9.18
N SER A 347 26.50 -3.72 -9.44
CA SER A 347 27.88 -3.87 -9.89
C SER A 347 28.18 -3.18 -11.23
N ASP A 348 27.20 -3.07 -12.13
CA ASP A 348 27.34 -2.33 -13.38
C ASP A 348 27.36 -0.82 -13.13
N TRP A 349 26.53 -0.36 -12.18
CA TRP A 349 26.50 1.04 -11.76
C TRP A 349 27.73 1.44 -10.94
N GLU A 350 28.26 0.57 -10.09
CA GLU A 350 29.54 0.79 -9.39
C GLU A 350 30.68 1.02 -10.38
N LYS A 351 30.77 0.19 -11.44
CA LYS A 351 31.74 0.38 -12.53
C LYS A 351 31.51 1.68 -13.29
N ALA A 352 30.25 2.04 -13.55
CA ALA A 352 29.93 3.29 -14.26
C ALA A 352 30.36 4.54 -13.46
N PHE A 353 30.30 4.47 -12.12
CA PHE A 353 30.71 5.55 -11.22
C PHE A 353 32.19 5.49 -10.79
N GLN A 354 32.98 4.50 -11.22
CA GLN A 354 34.32 4.21 -10.68
C GLN A 354 35.36 5.36 -10.79
N HIS A 355 35.13 6.31 -11.69
CA HIS A 355 36.00 7.48 -11.91
C HIS A 355 35.36 8.80 -11.50
N ILE A 356 34.24 8.74 -10.78
CA ILE A 356 33.51 9.91 -10.29
C ILE A 356 33.83 10.05 -8.81
N PHE A 357 34.62 11.07 -8.49
CA PHE A 357 35.09 11.34 -7.14
C PHE A 357 34.44 12.62 -6.60
N PRO A 358 34.17 12.70 -5.29
CA PRO A 358 33.62 13.89 -4.66
C PRO A 358 34.63 15.04 -4.74
N ASN A 359 34.32 16.07 -5.53
CA ASN A 359 35.11 17.29 -5.64
C ASN A 359 34.28 18.44 -6.26
N GLY A 360 34.78 19.66 -6.09
CA GLY A 360 34.15 20.86 -6.66
C GLY A 360 33.04 21.46 -5.79
N GLY A 361 32.41 22.51 -6.32
CA GLY A 361 31.25 23.18 -5.72
C GLY A 361 29.93 22.51 -6.11
N THR A 362 28.82 23.02 -5.59
CA THR A 362 27.49 22.41 -5.73
C THR A 362 26.61 23.27 -6.63
N SER A 363 26.45 22.85 -7.89
CA SER A 363 25.56 23.46 -8.89
C SER A 363 24.54 22.42 -9.35
N VAL A 364 23.39 22.38 -8.67
CA VAL A 364 22.35 21.38 -8.95
C VAL A 364 21.71 21.63 -10.32
N GLY A 365 21.64 22.89 -10.75
CA GLY A 365 21.18 23.24 -12.09
C GLY A 365 22.10 22.78 -13.23
N ALA A 366 23.36 22.43 -12.99
CA ALA A 366 24.30 22.03 -14.05
C ALA A 366 23.83 20.78 -14.81
N GLY A 367 23.27 19.80 -14.10
CA GLY A 367 22.67 18.61 -14.67
C GLY A 367 21.53 18.95 -15.63
N LEU A 368 20.58 19.76 -15.16
CA LEU A 368 19.40 20.14 -15.92
C LEU A 368 19.72 21.03 -17.12
N GLU A 369 20.69 21.93 -16.98
CA GLU A 369 21.16 22.78 -18.08
C GLU A 369 21.83 21.94 -19.19
N THR A 370 22.62 20.93 -18.82
CA THR A 370 23.21 19.99 -19.77
C THR A 370 22.13 19.22 -20.53
N MET A 371 21.07 18.79 -19.85
CA MET A 371 19.93 18.12 -20.47
C MET A 371 19.17 19.04 -21.41
N ARG A 372 18.98 20.32 -21.03
CA ARG A 372 18.37 21.36 -21.89
C ARG A 372 19.13 21.50 -23.19
N LEU A 373 20.45 21.68 -23.11
CA LEU A 373 21.32 21.85 -24.28
C LEU A 373 21.33 20.61 -25.19
N LYS A 374 21.25 19.41 -24.61
CA LYS A 374 21.15 18.14 -25.34
C LYS A 374 19.73 17.81 -25.82
N LYS A 375 18.73 18.63 -25.51
CA LYS A 375 17.30 18.38 -25.79
C LYS A 375 16.79 17.03 -25.26
N GLN A 376 17.32 16.60 -24.12
CA GLN A 376 16.87 15.40 -23.43
C GLN A 376 15.61 15.74 -22.65
N VAL A 377 14.46 15.21 -23.08
CA VAL A 377 13.14 15.47 -22.48
C VAL A 377 12.86 14.40 -21.42
N VAL A 378 12.55 14.82 -20.19
CA VAL A 378 12.14 13.94 -19.10
C VAL A 378 10.88 14.46 -18.41
N GLU A 379 10.07 13.56 -17.87
CA GLU A 379 8.86 13.86 -17.11
C GLU A 379 9.10 13.92 -15.60
N GLN A 380 10.21 13.34 -15.14
CA GLN A 380 10.60 13.38 -13.74
C GLN A 380 12.11 13.52 -13.55
N ILE A 381 12.49 14.27 -12.50
CA ILE A 381 13.87 14.54 -12.11
C ILE A 381 14.05 14.12 -10.66
N ILE A 382 15.02 13.25 -10.41
CA ILE A 382 15.45 12.84 -9.09
C ILE A 382 16.78 13.52 -8.81
N ILE A 383 16.90 14.19 -7.68
CA ILE A 383 18.11 14.89 -7.26
C ILE A 383 18.61 14.28 -5.96
N VAL A 384 19.81 13.72 -5.95
CA VAL A 384 20.45 13.19 -4.74
C VAL A 384 21.45 14.23 -4.25
N THR A 385 21.13 14.98 -3.20
CA THR A 385 21.94 16.12 -2.72
C THR A 385 21.65 16.44 -1.24
N ASP A 386 22.45 17.31 -0.63
CA ASP A 386 22.20 17.95 0.66
C ASP A 386 21.50 19.33 0.51
N GLU A 387 21.18 19.71 -0.74
CA GLU A 387 20.57 20.98 -1.15
C GLU A 387 21.46 22.23 -0.97
N GLY A 388 22.76 22.05 -0.68
CA GLY A 388 23.74 23.11 -0.46
C GLY A 388 24.19 23.87 -1.72
N GLU A 389 23.26 24.20 -2.62
CA GLU A 389 23.57 24.85 -3.90
C GLU A 389 24.25 26.21 -3.72
N ASN A 390 25.47 26.34 -4.25
CA ASN A 390 26.33 27.52 -4.05
C ASN A 390 27.00 28.04 -5.33
N ALA A 391 26.77 27.39 -6.48
CA ALA A 391 27.34 27.76 -7.77
C ALA A 391 26.27 27.83 -8.86
N GLN A 392 26.52 28.65 -9.89
CA GLN A 392 25.67 28.71 -11.07
C GLN A 392 25.93 27.54 -12.03
N PRO A 393 24.95 27.14 -12.85
CA PRO A 393 23.57 27.61 -12.86
C PRO A 393 22.73 27.07 -11.68
N TYR A 394 21.94 27.95 -11.04
CA TYR A 394 21.02 27.56 -9.97
C TYR A 394 19.84 26.72 -10.51
N PHE A 395 19.41 25.71 -9.75
CA PHE A 395 18.43 24.72 -10.20
C PHE A 395 17.10 25.34 -10.64
N VAL A 396 16.57 26.29 -9.89
CA VAL A 396 15.30 26.95 -10.23
C VAL A 396 15.38 27.72 -11.55
N ALA A 397 16.51 28.39 -11.80
CA ALA A 397 16.73 29.10 -13.06
C ALA A 397 16.89 28.12 -14.23
N ALA A 398 17.65 27.04 -14.03
CA ALA A 398 17.81 25.97 -15.02
C ALA A 398 16.47 25.28 -15.32
N TYR A 399 15.62 25.06 -14.31
CA TYR A 399 14.29 24.46 -14.45
C TYR A 399 13.37 25.33 -15.30
N GLN A 400 13.32 26.63 -15.02
CA GLN A 400 12.51 27.57 -15.81
C GLN A 400 12.98 27.66 -17.26
N ALA A 401 14.30 27.64 -17.49
CA ALA A 401 14.86 27.60 -18.84
C ALA A 401 14.51 26.30 -19.56
N TYR A 402 14.64 25.16 -18.89
CA TYR A 402 14.28 23.84 -19.41
C TYR A 402 12.80 23.77 -19.78
N GLN A 403 11.92 24.27 -18.90
CA GLN A 403 10.48 24.32 -19.14
C GLN A 403 10.13 25.21 -20.34
N ARG A 404 10.73 26.40 -20.43
CA ARG A 404 10.47 27.33 -21.53
C ARG A 404 10.92 26.77 -22.88
N ASP A 405 12.09 26.13 -22.92
CA ASP A 405 12.72 25.74 -24.18
C ASP A 405 12.22 24.37 -24.69
N LEU A 406 11.84 23.46 -23.79
CA LEU A 406 11.37 22.12 -24.12
C LEU A 406 9.86 21.91 -23.91
N GLY A 407 9.17 22.89 -23.33
CA GLY A 407 7.70 22.88 -23.20
C GLY A 407 7.15 21.85 -22.20
N ILE A 408 7.96 21.40 -21.23
CA ILE A 408 7.58 20.39 -20.25
C ILE A 408 7.83 20.86 -18.82
N MET A 409 6.97 20.45 -17.88
CA MET A 409 7.13 20.68 -16.44
C MET A 409 7.39 19.33 -15.73
N PRO A 410 8.65 18.90 -15.59
CA PRO A 410 8.95 17.64 -14.92
C PRO A 410 8.68 17.71 -13.42
N ASN A 411 8.22 16.61 -12.83
CA ASN A 411 8.10 16.51 -11.37
C ASN A 411 9.50 16.38 -10.74
N VAL A 412 9.75 17.07 -9.63
CA VAL A 412 11.05 17.03 -8.95
C VAL A 412 10.94 16.21 -7.67
N ILE A 413 11.87 15.27 -7.47
CA ILE A 413 12.00 14.50 -6.24
C ILE A 413 13.40 14.71 -5.68
N ILE A 414 13.50 15.26 -4.47
CA ILE A 414 14.78 15.49 -3.80
C ILE A 414 15.02 14.36 -2.80
N VAL A 415 16.09 13.60 -3.02
CA VAL A 415 16.64 12.60 -2.11
C VAL A 415 17.70 13.29 -1.25
N ARG A 416 17.32 13.64 -0.03
CA ARG A 416 18.17 14.33 0.94
C ARG A 416 19.14 13.35 1.57
N VAL A 417 20.43 13.67 1.52
CA VAL A 417 21.49 12.88 2.18
C VAL A 417 22.32 13.77 3.09
N GLY A 418 22.94 13.18 4.12
CA GLY A 418 23.88 13.88 4.99
C GLY A 418 23.26 15.05 5.79
N GLY A 419 24.05 16.10 6.02
CA GLY A 419 23.64 17.31 6.72
C GLY A 419 22.87 18.28 5.81
N TRP A 420 21.67 17.89 5.39
CA TRP A 420 20.89 18.61 4.40
C TRP A 420 20.25 19.91 4.91
N CYS A 421 19.97 20.82 3.99
CA CYS A 421 19.15 22.01 4.17
C CYS A 421 17.90 21.96 3.27
N ASP A 422 16.98 22.91 3.39
CA ASP A 422 15.73 22.99 2.61
C ASP A 422 15.75 24.09 1.54
N TYR A 423 16.94 24.55 1.13
CA TYR A 423 17.08 25.71 0.23
C TYR A 423 16.41 25.50 -1.12
N ILE A 424 16.66 24.37 -1.79
CA ILE A 424 16.11 24.09 -3.12
C ILE A 424 14.61 23.82 -3.02
N GLU A 425 14.19 23.01 -2.04
CA GLU A 425 12.77 22.74 -1.77
C GLU A 425 11.99 24.05 -1.59
N ARG A 426 12.50 24.97 -0.76
CA ARG A 426 11.84 26.25 -0.49
C ARG A 426 11.72 27.11 -1.75
N ASN A 427 12.80 27.24 -2.52
CA ASN A 427 12.79 28.03 -3.75
C ASN A 427 11.86 27.44 -4.82
N LEU A 428 11.75 26.11 -4.93
CA LEU A 428 10.81 25.45 -5.83
C LEU A 428 9.36 25.70 -5.41
N LYS A 429 9.06 25.58 -4.10
CA LYS A 429 7.72 25.87 -3.55
C LYS A 429 7.31 27.33 -3.74
N GLU A 430 8.22 28.28 -3.52
CA GLU A 430 7.98 29.72 -3.77
C GLU A 430 7.62 30.01 -5.22
N LYS A 431 8.16 29.23 -6.17
CA LYS A 431 7.83 29.31 -7.60
C LYS A 431 6.68 28.39 -8.02
N GLN A 432 5.99 27.76 -7.08
CA GLN A 432 4.88 26.82 -7.31
C GLN A 432 5.27 25.63 -8.21
N ILE A 433 6.54 25.23 -8.18
CA ILE A 433 7.03 24.05 -8.91
C ILE A 433 6.77 22.81 -8.03
N PRO A 434 6.14 21.73 -8.55
CA PRO A 434 5.91 20.51 -7.79
C PRO A 434 7.22 19.86 -7.35
N VAL A 435 7.38 19.68 -6.04
CA VAL A 435 8.53 19.00 -5.43
C VAL A 435 8.08 18.05 -4.33
N ASP A 436 8.58 16.81 -4.38
CA ASP A 436 8.50 15.82 -3.31
C ASP A 436 9.89 15.63 -2.68
N THR A 437 9.95 15.28 -1.39
CA THR A 437 11.21 15.04 -0.69
C THR A 437 11.24 13.66 -0.05
N PHE A 438 12.42 13.03 -0.06
CA PHE A 438 12.71 11.75 0.60
C PHE A 438 14.01 11.88 1.36
N THR A 439 13.99 11.66 2.68
CA THR A 439 15.19 11.80 3.53
C THR A 439 15.85 10.46 3.76
N PHE A 440 17.11 10.33 3.31
CA PHE A 440 17.94 9.16 3.54
C PHE A 440 18.72 9.30 4.85
N ALA A 441 18.39 8.46 5.82
CA ALA A 441 19.00 8.46 7.15
C ALA A 441 20.07 7.36 7.35
N GLY A 442 20.75 6.93 6.27
CA GLY A 442 21.76 5.87 6.31
C GLY A 442 21.21 4.45 6.15
N ASP A 443 19.89 4.31 6.02
CA ASP A 443 19.22 3.04 5.80
C ASP A 443 19.01 2.77 4.30
N TYR A 444 19.96 2.07 3.67
CA TYR A 444 19.89 1.66 2.26
C TYR A 444 18.64 0.81 1.95
N TYR A 445 18.04 0.20 2.97
CA TYR A 445 16.84 -0.61 2.88
C TYR A 445 15.55 0.23 2.75
N SER A 446 15.66 1.56 2.93
CA SER A 446 14.55 2.50 2.76
C SER A 446 14.40 3.01 1.31
N LEU A 447 15.42 2.86 0.46
CA LEU A 447 15.42 3.33 -0.93
C LEU A 447 14.29 2.74 -1.82
N PRO A 448 13.83 1.50 -1.63
CA PRO A 448 12.67 0.95 -2.36
C PRO A 448 11.38 1.74 -2.17
N ASN A 449 11.27 2.51 -1.08
CA ASN A 449 10.13 3.40 -0.85
C ASN A 449 10.08 4.59 -1.83
N LEU A 450 11.13 4.82 -2.61
CA LEU A 450 11.16 5.78 -3.72
C LEU A 450 10.32 5.28 -4.91
N VAL A 451 10.22 3.97 -5.13
CA VAL A 451 9.54 3.38 -6.31
C VAL A 451 8.06 3.79 -6.40
N PRO A 452 7.27 3.78 -5.32
CA PRO A 452 5.91 4.31 -5.35
C PRO A 452 5.81 5.80 -5.68
N LEU A 453 6.85 6.62 -5.45
CA LEU A 453 6.87 8.03 -5.86
C LEU A 453 7.15 8.16 -7.36
N LEU A 454 8.05 7.33 -7.89
CA LEU A 454 8.48 7.32 -9.30
C LEU A 454 7.50 6.63 -10.25
N SER A 455 6.73 5.69 -9.73
CA SER A 455 5.75 4.92 -10.52
C SER A 455 4.36 5.56 -10.48
N ARG A 456 4.18 6.72 -9.81
CA ARG A 456 2.88 7.40 -9.80
C ARG A 456 2.52 7.78 -11.24
N PRO A 457 1.33 7.46 -11.75
CA PRO A 457 0.87 8.03 -13.03
C PRO A 457 0.90 9.56 -12.98
N SER A 458 1.01 10.23 -14.14
CA SER A 458 0.81 11.68 -14.19
C SER A 458 -0.59 12.01 -13.65
N ARG A 459 -0.79 13.22 -13.10
CA ARG A 459 -2.11 13.58 -12.55
C ARG A 459 -3.23 13.45 -13.57
N LEU A 460 -2.93 13.68 -14.85
CA LEU A 460 -3.90 13.49 -15.94
C LEU A 460 -4.12 12.02 -16.25
N GLU A 461 -3.06 11.21 -16.34
CA GLU A 461 -3.16 9.76 -16.55
C GLU A 461 -3.96 9.09 -15.43
N LEU A 462 -3.74 9.47 -14.18
CA LEU A 462 -4.50 8.94 -13.05
C LEU A 462 -6.00 9.25 -13.19
N LEU A 463 -6.34 10.49 -13.58
CA LEU A 463 -7.73 10.86 -13.80
C LEU A 463 -8.35 10.07 -14.96
N MET A 464 -7.59 9.83 -16.03
CA MET A 464 -8.02 9.01 -17.18
C MET A 464 -8.20 7.56 -16.78
N GLU A 465 -7.23 6.96 -16.08
CA GLU A 465 -7.28 5.60 -15.55
C GLU A 465 -8.50 5.39 -14.65
N ILE A 466 -8.78 6.36 -13.77
CA ILE A 466 -9.98 6.34 -12.94
C ILE A 466 -11.23 6.31 -13.83
N LEU A 467 -11.37 7.25 -14.78
CA LEU A 467 -12.54 7.33 -15.65
C LEU A 467 -12.72 6.09 -16.56
N GLU A 468 -11.63 5.44 -16.96
CA GLU A 468 -11.64 4.21 -17.73
C GLU A 468 -12.01 2.98 -16.90
N THR A 469 -11.92 3.06 -15.57
CA THR A 469 -12.25 1.94 -14.67
C THR A 469 -13.76 1.66 -14.72
N PRO A 470 -14.23 0.50 -15.24
CA PRO A 470 -15.65 0.28 -15.47
C PRO A 470 -16.45 0.15 -14.16
N LEU A 471 -17.67 0.71 -14.16
CA LEU A 471 -18.62 0.49 -13.06
C LEU A 471 -19.18 -0.95 -13.15
N PRO A 472 -19.04 -1.78 -12.11
CA PRO A 472 -19.58 -3.12 -12.14
C PRO A 472 -21.11 -3.10 -12.19
N VAL A 473 -21.67 -3.94 -13.06
CA VAL A 473 -23.11 -4.11 -13.22
C VAL A 473 -23.54 -5.38 -12.51
N ARG A 474 -24.77 -5.39 -12.00
CA ARG A 474 -25.32 -6.58 -11.34
C ARG A 474 -25.79 -7.60 -12.38
N ASP A 475 -25.40 -8.85 -12.20
CA ASP A 475 -25.79 -9.98 -13.07
C ASP A 475 -27.26 -10.37 -12.99
N ASP A 476 -27.99 -9.88 -11.97
CA ASP A 476 -29.39 -10.23 -11.69
C ASP A 476 -30.39 -9.20 -12.24
N LYS A 477 -29.99 -8.44 -13.27
CA LYS A 477 -30.81 -7.43 -13.94
C LYS A 477 -31.24 -7.85 -15.34
#